data_AF-A0A6L7JIR5-F1
#
_entry.id   AF-A0A6L7JIR5-F1
#
_cell.length_a   1.000
_cell.length_b   1.000
_cell.length_c   1.000
_cell.angle_alpha   90.00
_cell.angle_beta   90.00
_cell.angle_gamma   90.00
#
_symmetry.space_group_name_H-M   'P 1'
#
loop_
_entity.id
_entity.type
_entity.pdbx_description
1 polymer ?
#
loop_
_entity_poly.entity_id
_entity_poly.type
_entity_poly.pdbx_seq_one_letter_code
_entity_poly.pdbx_strand_id
1 'polypeptide(L)'
;MDKPQQMREMGIPNVWETYISVDNAEMSLAKAKTAGGTPMGPVMTPSEAGKMAVVADPTGAVVILWEALNQNGAALKNEHGTLCWNQLFSSDVDKALGFYTEVLG
;
A
#
# COMPACT_ATOMS: atom_id res chain seq x y z
N MET A 1 -12.58 2.03 -11.23
CA MET A 1 -12.92 0.59 -11.36
C MET A 1 -14.12 0.31 -10.47
N ASP A 2 -14.99 -0.61 -10.87
CA ASP A 2 -16.06 -1.06 -9.99
C ASP A 2 -15.49 -1.84 -8.82
N LYS A 3 -16.07 -1.65 -7.64
CA LYS A 3 -15.69 -2.43 -6.45
C LYS A 3 -15.94 -3.92 -6.71
N PRO A 4 -14.95 -4.80 -6.52
CA PRO A 4 -15.13 -6.25 -6.67
C PRO A 4 -16.30 -6.78 -5.84
N GLN A 5 -17.06 -7.74 -6.39
CA GLN A 5 -18.24 -8.32 -5.74
C GLN A 5 -17.94 -8.83 -4.32
N GLN A 6 -16.83 -9.54 -4.14
CA GLN A 6 -16.41 -10.05 -2.84
C GLN A 6 -16.25 -8.95 -1.78
N MET A 7 -15.65 -7.80 -2.15
CA MET A 7 -15.52 -6.66 -1.22
C MET A 7 -16.88 -6.04 -0.87
N ARG A 8 -17.84 -6.06 -1.80
CA ARG A 8 -19.21 -5.62 -1.55
C ARG A 8 -19.94 -6.55 -0.59
N GLU A 9 -19.82 -7.86 -0.78
CA GLU A 9 -20.42 -8.89 0.08
C GLU A 9 -19.84 -8.88 1.49
N MET A 10 -18.54 -8.61 1.62
CA MET A 10 -17.88 -8.40 2.92
C MET A 10 -18.23 -7.06 3.58
N GLY A 11 -19.05 -6.21 2.95
CA GLY A 11 -19.45 -4.91 3.49
C GLY A 11 -18.30 -3.92 3.63
N ILE A 12 -17.22 -4.08 2.86
CA ILE A 12 -16.08 -3.14 2.90
C ILE A 12 -16.60 -1.78 2.42
N PRO A 13 -16.36 -0.68 3.16
CA PRO A 13 -16.76 0.66 2.74
C PRO A 13 -15.95 1.11 1.52
N ASN A 14 -16.40 2.14 0.80
CA ASN A 14 -15.59 2.72 -0.28
C ASN A 14 -14.35 3.35 0.33
N VAL A 15 -13.19 3.10 -0.28
CA VAL A 15 -11.89 3.52 0.25
C VAL A 15 -11.06 4.16 -0.85
N TRP A 16 -10.25 5.13 -0.46
CA TRP A 16 -9.08 5.54 -1.23
C TRP A 16 -7.89 4.71 -0.76
N GLU A 17 -7.11 4.24 -1.72
CA GLU A 17 -5.92 3.43 -1.48
C GLU A 17 -4.66 4.27 -1.68
N THR A 18 -3.64 4.06 -0.84
CA THR A 18 -2.32 4.66 -1.01
C THR A 18 -1.32 3.59 -1.43
N TYR A 19 -0.65 3.85 -2.56
CA TYR A 19 0.38 2.98 -3.12
C TYR A 19 1.75 3.60 -2.84
N ILE A 20 2.66 2.81 -2.28
CA ILE A 20 4.03 3.20 -1.98
C ILE A 20 4.95 2.39 -2.89
N SER A 21 5.76 3.09 -3.69
CA SER A 21 6.69 2.44 -4.62
C SER A 21 7.76 1.65 -3.88
N VAL A 22 8.04 0.43 -4.34
CA VAL A 22 9.13 -0.42 -3.87
C VAL A 22 9.84 -1.07 -5.06
N ASP A 23 11.12 -1.40 -4.91
CA ASP A 23 11.88 -2.06 -5.98
C ASP A 23 11.48 -3.53 -6.17
N ASN A 24 10.97 -4.16 -5.10
CA ASN A 24 10.54 -5.55 -5.11
C ASN A 24 9.43 -5.81 -4.10
N ALA A 25 8.25 -6.22 -4.58
CA ALA A 25 7.06 -6.40 -3.75
C ALA A 25 7.21 -7.59 -2.78
N GLU A 26 7.84 -8.70 -3.19
CA GLU A 26 8.03 -9.90 -2.36
C GLU A 26 8.99 -9.62 -1.20
N MET A 27 10.15 -9.02 -1.49
CA MET A 27 11.12 -8.64 -0.46
C MET A 27 10.53 -7.63 0.52
N SER A 28 9.78 -6.65 0.02
CA SER A 28 9.16 -5.63 0.87
C SER A 28 8.04 -6.21 1.73
N LEU A 29 7.24 -7.15 1.21
CA LEU A 29 6.22 -7.86 2.00
C LEU A 29 6.85 -8.73 3.09
N ALA A 30 7.97 -9.40 2.79
CA ALA A 30 8.72 -10.18 3.76
C ALA A 30 9.31 -9.32 4.89
N LYS A 31 9.86 -8.13 4.56
CA LYS A 31 10.29 -7.13 5.55
C LYS A 31 9.12 -6.65 6.38
N ALA A 32 7.99 -6.30 5.74
CA ALA A 32 6.80 -5.81 6.42
C ALA A 32 6.28 -6.84 7.44
N LYS A 33 6.26 -8.12 7.08
CA LYS A 33 5.90 -9.19 8.03
C LYS A 33 6.85 -9.24 9.23
N THR A 34 8.15 -9.12 8.99
CA THR A 34 9.17 -9.13 10.07
C THR A 34 9.05 -7.90 10.98
N ALA A 35 8.70 -6.75 10.42
CA ALA A 35 8.50 -5.49 11.12
C ALA A 35 7.14 -5.39 11.87
N GLY A 36 6.36 -6.48 11.93
CA GLY A 36 5.09 -6.54 12.65
C GLY A 36 3.86 -6.10 11.86
N GLY A 37 4.01 -5.89 10.55
CA GLY A 37 2.87 -5.70 9.64
C GLY A 37 2.15 -7.02 9.36
N THR A 38 0.89 -6.90 8.95
CA THR A 38 0.02 -8.03 8.61
C THR A 38 -0.23 -8.08 7.10
N PRO A 39 0.41 -9.01 6.37
CA PRO A 39 0.09 -9.28 4.97
C PRO A 39 -1.39 -9.62 4.81
N MET A 40 -2.08 -8.98 3.88
CA MET A 40 -3.50 -9.25 3.57
C MET A 40 -3.69 -10.23 2.42
N GLY A 41 -2.60 -10.86 1.96
CA GLY A 41 -2.56 -11.81 0.87
C GLY A 41 -1.12 -11.99 0.34
N PRO A 42 -0.92 -12.88 -0.65
CA PRO A 42 0.34 -12.94 -1.38
C PRO A 42 0.51 -11.71 -2.29
N VAL A 43 1.73 -11.52 -2.81
CA VAL A 43 1.95 -10.56 -3.91
C VAL A 43 1.10 -10.96 -5.11
N MET A 44 0.47 -9.96 -5.74
CA MET A 44 -0.36 -10.14 -6.93
C MET A 44 0.24 -9.37 -8.11
N THR A 45 0.03 -9.89 -9.32
CA THR A 45 0.33 -9.17 -10.58
C THR A 45 -0.99 -8.88 -11.28
N PRO A 46 -1.71 -7.80 -10.90
CA PRO A 46 -3.08 -7.55 -11.39
C PRO A 46 -3.11 -7.19 -12.88
N SER A 47 -2.01 -6.70 -13.43
CA SER A 47 -1.85 -6.39 -14.87
C SER A 47 -0.37 -6.26 -15.22
N GLU A 48 -0.07 -5.98 -16.49
CA GLU A 48 1.29 -5.65 -16.95
C GLU A 48 1.82 -4.31 -16.37
N ALA A 49 1.00 -3.54 -15.65
CA ALA A 49 1.41 -2.28 -15.03
C ALA A 49 2.45 -2.48 -13.91
N GLY A 50 2.29 -3.52 -13.08
CA GLY A 50 3.11 -3.76 -11.92
C GLY A 50 2.62 -4.89 -11.03
N LYS A 51 3.37 -5.15 -9.96
CA LYS A 51 3.01 -6.09 -8.89
C LYS A 51 2.65 -5.32 -7.62
N MET A 52 1.78 -5.90 -6.81
CA MET A 52 1.31 -5.28 -5.58
C MET A 52 1.27 -6.23 -4.41
N ALA A 53 1.56 -5.72 -3.21
CA ALA A 53 1.32 -6.40 -1.95
C ALA A 53 0.47 -5.50 -1.03
N VAL A 54 -0.63 -6.03 -0.49
CA VAL A 54 -1.47 -5.30 0.46
C VAL A 54 -1.06 -5.68 1.87
N VAL A 55 -0.77 -4.69 2.71
CA VAL A 55 -0.29 -4.91 4.08
C VAL A 55 -0.92 -3.89 5.03
N ALA A 56 -1.33 -4.36 6.20
CA ALA A 56 -1.65 -3.49 7.33
C ALA A 56 -0.39 -3.24 8.17
N ASP A 57 -0.09 -1.99 8.50
CA ASP A 57 0.99 -1.65 9.44
C ASP A 57 0.64 -2.12 10.87
N PRO A 58 1.58 -2.07 11.83
CA PRO A 58 1.34 -2.54 13.20
C PRO A 58 0.30 -1.71 14.00
N THR A 59 -0.19 -0.61 13.43
CA THR A 59 -1.23 0.27 13.99
C THR A 59 -2.58 0.09 13.27
N GLY A 60 -2.62 -0.75 12.23
CA GLY A 60 -3.81 -1.16 11.49
C GLY A 60 -4.04 -0.39 10.17
N ALA A 61 -3.16 0.53 9.79
CA ALA A 61 -3.32 1.28 8.54
C ALA A 61 -2.94 0.41 7.34
N VAL A 62 -3.82 0.35 6.33
CA VAL A 62 -3.61 -0.47 5.13
C VAL A 62 -2.96 0.35 4.03
N VAL A 63 -1.85 -0.15 3.49
CA VAL A 63 -1.14 0.43 2.33
C VAL A 63 -0.82 -0.65 1.30
N ILE A 64 -0.54 -0.23 0.07
CA ILE A 64 -0.15 -1.11 -1.02
C ILE A 64 1.32 -0.85 -1.37
N LEU A 65 2.15 -1.88 -1.30
CA LEU A 65 3.52 -1.85 -1.79
C LEU A 65 3.50 -2.14 -3.29
N TRP A 66 3.97 -1.20 -4.11
CA TRP A 66 3.88 -1.25 -5.57
C TRP A 66 5.25 -1.42 -6.22
N GLU A 67 5.46 -2.55 -6.89
CA GLU A 67 6.61 -2.79 -7.77
C GLU A 67 6.20 -2.46 -9.19
N ALA A 68 6.73 -1.38 -9.74
CA ALA A 68 6.43 -0.95 -11.10
C ALA A 68 7.06 -1.90 -12.12
N LEU A 69 6.28 -2.31 -13.13
CA LEU A 69 6.80 -2.94 -14.35
C LEU A 69 6.73 -1.96 -15.52
N ASN A 70 5.51 -1.50 -15.84
CA ASN A 70 5.27 -0.53 -16.91
C ASN A 70 4.61 0.78 -16.41
N GLN A 71 4.21 0.87 -15.13
CA GLN A 71 3.62 2.09 -14.56
C GLN A 71 4.26 2.46 -13.21
N ASN A 72 4.97 3.60 -13.20
CA ASN A 72 5.72 4.10 -12.04
C ASN A 72 4.88 4.90 -11.03
N GLY A 73 3.56 5.00 -11.23
CA GLY A 73 2.65 5.78 -10.38
C GLY A 73 2.13 7.06 -11.05
N ALA A 74 1.82 8.08 -10.24
CA ALA A 74 1.23 9.34 -10.72
C ALA A 74 2.21 10.14 -11.58
N ALA A 75 1.83 10.44 -12.83
CA ALA A 75 2.65 11.23 -13.76
C ALA A 75 2.69 12.73 -13.41
N LEU A 76 1.63 13.25 -12.78
CA LEU A 76 1.53 14.63 -12.30
C LEU A 76 1.18 14.65 -10.81
N LYS A 77 1.78 15.61 -10.09
CA LYS A 77 1.56 15.85 -8.65
C LYS A 77 1.70 17.32 -8.34
N ASN A 78 1.01 17.78 -7.30
CA ASN A 78 1.01 19.18 -6.83
C ASN A 78 0.45 20.22 -7.83
N GLU A 79 -0.27 19.76 -8.85
CA GLU A 79 -1.08 20.60 -9.75
C GLU A 79 -2.58 20.45 -9.40
N HIS A 80 -3.40 21.41 -9.84
CA HIS A 80 -4.85 21.37 -9.63
C HIS A 80 -5.45 20.06 -10.17
N GLY A 81 -6.16 19.31 -9.31
CA GLY A 81 -6.78 18.02 -9.67
C GLY A 81 -5.85 16.80 -9.60
N THR A 82 -4.62 16.96 -9.12
CA THR A 82 -3.64 15.86 -8.98
C THR A 82 -3.35 15.54 -7.51
N LEU A 83 -2.64 14.43 -7.25
CA LEU A 83 -2.21 14.07 -5.91
C LEU A 83 -1.33 15.19 -5.31
N CYS A 84 -1.74 15.74 -4.16
CA CYS A 84 -1.03 16.81 -3.46
C CYS A 84 -0.49 16.41 -2.09
N TRP A 85 -1.09 15.41 -1.44
CA TRP A 85 -0.74 15.02 -0.07
C TRP A 85 -1.17 13.59 0.23
N ASN A 86 -0.35 12.88 1.00
CA ASN A 86 -0.72 11.62 1.65
C ASN A 86 -0.35 11.76 3.13
N GLN A 87 -1.28 11.40 4.02
CA GLN A 87 -1.06 11.52 5.45
C GLN A 87 -1.65 10.32 6.17
N LEU A 88 -0.85 9.75 7.06
CA LEU A 88 -1.28 8.76 8.01
C LEU A 88 -1.52 9.43 9.36
N PHE A 89 -2.74 9.31 9.88
CA PHE A 89 -3.03 9.50 11.29
C PHE A 89 -2.94 8.15 11.97
N SER A 90 -1.96 7.97 12.85
CA SER A 90 -1.76 6.73 13.58
C SER A 90 -2.08 6.91 15.06
N SER A 91 -2.57 5.86 15.70
CA SER A 91 -2.74 5.77 17.15
C SER A 91 -1.40 5.65 17.90
N ASP A 92 -0.33 5.28 17.20
CA ASP A 92 1.02 5.12 17.73
C ASP A 92 2.05 5.47 16.64
N VAL A 93 2.48 6.73 16.62
CA VAL A 93 3.38 7.27 15.59
C VAL A 93 4.74 6.59 15.61
N ASP A 94 5.30 6.29 16.78
CA ASP A 94 6.63 5.69 16.90
C ASP A 94 6.62 4.26 16.35
N LYS A 95 5.56 3.50 16.63
CA LYS A 95 5.41 2.14 16.10
C LYS A 95 5.21 2.13 14.59
N ALA A 96 4.38 3.04 14.06
CA ALA A 96 4.20 3.18 12.62
C ALA A 96 5.51 3.62 11.94
N LEU A 97 6.21 4.61 12.50
CA LEU A 97 7.47 5.10 11.96
C LEU A 97 8.55 4.00 11.93
N GLY A 98 8.72 3.25 13.03
CA GLY A 98 9.66 2.14 13.08
C GLY A 98 9.36 1.06 12.03
N PHE A 99 8.09 0.76 11.79
CA PHE A 99 7.67 -0.13 10.71
C PHE A 99 8.05 0.41 9.34
N TYR A 100 7.68 1.65 9.01
CA TYR A 100 7.93 2.21 7.69
C TYR A 100 9.43 2.40 7.42
N THR A 101 10.23 2.75 8.43
CA THR A 101 11.70 2.82 8.30
C THR A 101 12.32 1.46 8.00
N GLU A 102 11.90 0.38 8.68
CA GLU A 102 12.44 -0.96 8.41
C GLU A 102 12.06 -1.46 7.01
N VAL A 103 10.84 -1.17 6.58
CA VAL A 103 10.29 -1.69 5.31
C VAL A 103 10.77 -0.88 4.10
N LEU A 104 10.81 0.45 4.22
CA LEU A 104 10.97 1.38 3.11
C LEU A 104 12.28 2.20 3.15
N GLY A 105 13.01 2.19 4.27
CA GLY A 105 14.20 3.02 4.50
C GLY A 105 13.88 4.40 5.04
#